data_AF-L1K1G0-F1
#
_entry.id   AF-L1K1G0-F1
#
_cell.length_a   1.000
_cell.length_b   1.000
_cell.length_c   1.000
_cell.angle_alpha   90.00
_cell.angle_beta   90.00
_cell.angle_gamma   90.00
#
_symmetry.space_group_name_H-M   'P 1'
#
loop_
_entity.id
_entity.type
_entity.pdbx_description
1 polymer ?
#
loop_
_entity_poly.entity_id
_entity_poly.type
_entity_poly.pdbx_seq_one_letter_code
_entity_poly.pdbx_strand_id
1 'polypeptide(L)'
;MLVLAAFALLCCEGSAAFMASSFIQRLRTSSVRPIQLLRTQMHPHRLSTWRSSSRRAHITSMARTFEFVPYGQKFESDKKSICVDGLVPGTSLQLTHWNGNETPKEYKADLSTDIVLKFIHAELGSEKNKWNDAVVLNNHFDTDGLLSVWIMLNPEAAMKYERRMVDAAAAGDFDEWGLSDWGLQLDLAFSKLASQCDGDKQAYEKLLPMVEDILVNVDDREELWKEELDEMYKIFDMVCDDKIV
;
A
#
# COMPACT_ATOMS: atom_id res chain seq x y z
N MET A 1 -5.63 29.75 12.32
CA MET A 1 -6.05 30.75 11.32
C MET A 1 -5.48 30.34 9.99
N LEU A 2 -6.33 30.20 8.96
CA LEU A 2 -6.05 29.84 7.56
C LEU A 2 -5.71 28.37 7.27
N VAL A 3 -6.69 27.47 7.42
CA VAL A 3 -7.14 26.52 6.38
C VAL A 3 -8.59 26.12 6.72
N LEU A 4 -9.54 27.04 6.51
CA LEU A 4 -10.98 26.81 6.69
C LEU A 4 -11.70 27.66 5.67
N ALA A 5 -11.72 27.22 4.41
CA ALA A 5 -12.56 27.76 3.34
C ALA A 5 -12.41 26.95 2.04
N ALA A 6 -12.90 25.70 2.01
CA ALA A 6 -13.06 24.99 0.72
C ALA A 6 -14.08 23.83 0.70
N PHE A 7 -15.01 23.71 1.66
CA PHE A 7 -15.95 22.56 1.68
C PHE A 7 -17.44 22.91 1.82
N ALA A 8 -17.81 24.14 1.48
CA ALA A 8 -19.21 24.56 1.45
C ALA A 8 -19.57 25.13 0.08
N LEU A 9 -19.66 24.28 -0.95
CA LEU A 9 -20.43 24.51 -2.18
C LEU A 9 -20.21 23.36 -3.17
N LEU A 10 -21.03 22.31 -3.08
CA LEU A 10 -21.49 21.45 -4.20
C LEU A 10 -22.22 20.22 -3.63
N CYS A 11 -23.50 20.39 -3.26
CA CYS A 11 -24.50 19.33 -3.25
C CYS A 11 -25.87 19.94 -2.93
N CYS A 12 -26.36 20.74 -3.88
CA CYS A 12 -27.77 21.10 -3.94
C CYS A 12 -28.17 20.94 -5.41
N GLU A 13 -28.85 19.83 -5.71
CA GLU A 13 -29.98 19.72 -6.65
C GLU A 13 -30.26 18.25 -6.99
N GLY A 14 -31.51 17.80 -6.78
CA GLY A 14 -32.16 16.89 -7.73
C GLY A 14 -32.49 15.47 -7.31
N SER A 15 -33.64 15.32 -6.64
CA SER A 15 -34.71 14.36 -6.97
C SER A 15 -34.52 12.83 -6.84
N ALA A 16 -35.21 12.32 -5.83
CA ALA A 16 -36.35 11.38 -5.94
C ALA A 16 -36.10 9.91 -6.33
N ALA A 17 -36.22 9.07 -5.31
CA ALA A 17 -37.15 7.94 -5.20
C ALA A 17 -37.73 7.36 -6.51
N PHE A 18 -37.33 6.13 -6.86
CA PHE A 18 -38.22 5.07 -7.36
C PHE A 18 -37.46 3.73 -7.45
N MET A 19 -38.18 2.62 -7.27
CA MET A 19 -37.79 1.22 -7.59
C MET A 19 -37.09 0.37 -6.52
N ALA A 20 -37.67 0.31 -5.31
CA ALA A 20 -37.61 -0.90 -4.48
C ALA A 20 -38.91 -1.69 -4.68
N SER A 21 -38.96 -2.64 -5.64
CA SER A 21 -39.94 -3.74 -5.67
C SER A 21 -39.78 -4.60 -6.93
N SER A 22 -38.88 -5.58 -6.91
CA SER A 22 -39.00 -6.81 -7.73
C SER A 22 -37.92 -7.86 -7.45
N PHE A 23 -37.58 -8.13 -6.18
CA PHE A 23 -36.58 -9.15 -5.82
C PHE A 23 -37.12 -10.28 -4.90
N ILE A 24 -38.44 -10.51 -4.89
CA ILE A 24 -39.05 -11.65 -4.21
C ILE A 24 -40.00 -12.36 -5.18
N GLN A 25 -39.44 -13.21 -6.05
CA GLN A 25 -40.09 -14.42 -6.58
C GLN A 25 -39.17 -15.10 -7.60
N ARG A 26 -38.35 -16.06 -7.15
CA ARG A 26 -37.90 -17.25 -7.92
C ARG A 26 -36.85 -18.05 -7.13
N LEU A 27 -37.27 -18.66 -6.02
CA LEU A 27 -36.52 -19.79 -5.44
C LEU A 27 -37.52 -20.81 -4.90
N ARG A 28 -38.16 -21.57 -5.79
CA ARG A 28 -38.74 -22.86 -5.45
C ARG A 28 -38.55 -23.81 -6.63
N THR A 29 -38.18 -25.04 -6.26
CA THR A 29 -38.14 -26.30 -7.02
C THR A 29 -36.93 -26.54 -7.94
N SER A 30 -35.92 -27.20 -7.40
CA SER A 30 -35.13 -28.22 -8.11
C SER A 30 -34.78 -29.34 -7.13
N SER A 31 -35.23 -30.56 -7.44
CA SER A 31 -35.11 -31.75 -6.59
C SER A 31 -33.70 -32.32 -6.62
N VAL A 32 -33.14 -32.62 -5.45
CA VAL A 32 -31.87 -33.36 -5.31
C VAL A 32 -32.18 -34.86 -5.38
N ARG A 33 -31.50 -35.58 -6.29
CA ARG A 33 -31.47 -37.05 -6.32
C ARG A 33 -30.12 -37.56 -5.82
N PRO A 34 -30.06 -38.65 -5.04
CA PRO A 34 -28.81 -39.19 -4.51
C PRO A 34 -28.03 -39.97 -5.58
N ILE A 35 -26.72 -39.72 -5.66
CA ILE A 35 -25.78 -40.43 -6.54
C ILE A 35 -25.33 -41.72 -5.84
N GLN A 36 -25.55 -42.87 -6.49
CA GLN A 36 -25.02 -44.17 -6.09
C GLN A 36 -23.52 -44.26 -6.44
N LEU A 37 -22.69 -44.63 -5.45
CA LEU A 37 -21.28 -44.99 -5.66
C LEU A 37 -21.20 -46.35 -6.37
N LEU A 38 -20.70 -46.36 -7.60
CA LEU A 38 -20.18 -47.56 -8.27
C LEU A 38 -18.66 -47.61 -8.06
N ARG A 39 -18.20 -48.63 -7.33
CA ARG A 39 -16.79 -49.02 -7.22
C ARG A 39 -16.32 -49.60 -8.55
N THR A 40 -15.45 -48.90 -9.25
CA THR A 40 -14.64 -49.45 -10.34
C THR A 40 -13.23 -49.76 -9.82
N GLN A 41 -12.82 -51.01 -9.94
CA GLN A 41 -11.46 -51.48 -9.65
C GLN A 41 -10.48 -50.89 -10.68
N MET A 42 -9.38 -50.29 -10.22
CA MET A 42 -8.27 -49.86 -11.07
C MET A 42 -7.06 -50.79 -10.90
N HIS A 43 -6.56 -51.31 -12.02
CA HIS A 43 -5.29 -52.02 -12.12
C HIS A 43 -4.10 -51.03 -12.07
N PRO A 44 -2.94 -51.43 -11.50
CA PRO A 44 -1.80 -50.54 -11.34
C PRO A 44 -0.97 -50.46 -12.62
N HIS A 45 -0.95 -49.28 -13.26
CA HIS A 45 0.02 -48.96 -14.30
C HIS A 45 1.24 -48.24 -13.70
N ARG A 46 2.37 -48.96 -13.73
CA ARG A 46 3.76 -48.52 -13.88
C ARG A 46 4.01 -47.00 -13.79
N LEU A 47 4.48 -46.55 -12.62
CA LEU A 47 5.00 -45.20 -12.40
C LEU A 47 6.34 -45.03 -13.15
N SER A 48 6.34 -44.24 -14.22
CA SER A 48 7.58 -43.69 -14.78
C SER A 48 8.03 -42.54 -13.88
N THR A 49 9.27 -42.63 -13.40
CA THR A 49 9.90 -41.64 -12.54
C THR A 49 10.15 -40.35 -13.34
N TRP A 50 9.23 -39.40 -13.22
CA TRP A 50 9.51 -38.01 -13.55
C TRP A 50 10.52 -37.48 -12.54
N ARG A 51 11.79 -37.38 -12.96
CA ARG A 51 12.79 -36.58 -12.25
C ARG A 51 12.33 -35.13 -12.33
N SER A 52 11.79 -34.62 -11.22
CA SER A 52 11.61 -33.20 -11.01
C SER A 52 13.00 -32.56 -10.97
N SER A 53 13.43 -32.02 -12.11
CA SER A 53 14.54 -31.09 -12.17
C SER A 53 14.13 -29.85 -11.40
N SER A 54 14.37 -29.86 -10.08
CA SER A 54 14.30 -28.67 -9.24
C SER A 54 15.36 -27.71 -9.76
N ARG A 55 14.96 -26.83 -10.68
CA ARG A 55 15.67 -25.57 -10.90
C ARG A 55 15.42 -24.79 -9.63
N ARG A 56 16.34 -24.92 -8.68
CA ARG A 56 16.49 -23.98 -7.57
C ARG A 56 16.73 -22.63 -8.25
N ALA A 57 15.69 -21.81 -8.37
CA ALA A 57 15.84 -20.45 -8.84
C ALA A 57 16.91 -19.82 -7.94
N HIS A 58 18.01 -19.36 -8.54
CA HIS A 58 18.96 -18.55 -7.83
C HIS A 58 18.22 -17.25 -7.48
N ILE A 59 17.75 -17.16 -6.24
CA ILE A 59 17.22 -15.91 -5.70
C ILE A 59 18.44 -15.01 -5.58
N THR A 60 18.63 -14.13 -6.56
CA THR A 60 19.59 -13.03 -6.46
C THR A 60 19.07 -12.15 -5.32
N SER A 61 19.69 -12.23 -4.14
CA SER A 61 19.26 -11.41 -3.00
C SER A 61 19.36 -9.95 -3.39
N MET A 62 18.25 -9.22 -3.35
CA MET A 62 18.26 -7.77 -3.53
C MET A 62 19.01 -7.15 -2.35
N ALA A 63 20.01 -6.31 -2.61
CA ALA A 63 20.90 -5.73 -1.61
C ALA A 63 20.76 -4.20 -1.57
N ARG A 64 19.51 -3.72 -1.67
CA ARG A 64 19.23 -2.28 -1.59
C ARG A 64 19.43 -1.78 -0.17
N THR A 65 19.92 -0.55 -0.05
CA THR A 65 20.04 0.18 1.22
C THR A 65 19.19 1.45 1.16
N PHE A 66 18.82 1.99 2.30
CA PHE A 66 18.08 3.25 2.37
C PHE A 66 18.94 4.39 2.92
N GLU A 67 18.77 5.59 2.36
CA GLU A 67 19.35 6.84 2.85
C GLU A 67 18.31 7.96 2.78
N PHE A 68 18.03 8.57 3.93
CA PHE A 68 17.21 9.77 4.00
C PHE A 68 18.04 10.99 3.60
N VAL A 69 17.59 11.76 2.60
CA VAL A 69 18.25 12.96 2.10
C VAL A 69 17.37 14.17 2.38
N PRO A 70 17.68 15.01 3.39
CA PRO A 70 16.78 16.09 3.81
C PRO A 70 16.36 17.00 2.66
N TYR A 71 15.12 17.50 2.72
CA TYR A 71 14.56 18.37 1.68
C TYR A 71 15.51 19.54 1.31
N GLY A 72 15.68 19.76 0.01
CA GLY A 72 16.60 20.77 -0.53
C GLY A 72 18.06 20.35 -0.61
N GLN A 73 18.44 19.19 -0.06
CA GLN A 73 19.75 18.59 -0.27
C GLN A 73 19.77 17.72 -1.53
N LYS A 74 20.97 17.35 -1.97
CA LYS A 74 21.20 16.47 -3.11
C LYS A 74 21.93 15.21 -2.67
N PHE A 75 21.71 14.14 -3.40
CA PHE A 75 22.48 12.91 -3.23
C PHE A 75 23.83 13.04 -3.94
N GLU A 76 24.93 12.96 -3.19
CA GLU A 76 26.29 13.05 -3.71
C GLU A 76 26.98 11.69 -3.64
N SER A 77 26.72 10.83 -4.63
CA SER A 77 27.40 9.54 -4.76
C SER A 77 27.44 9.10 -6.22
N ASP A 78 28.46 8.33 -6.58
CA ASP A 78 28.53 7.65 -7.88
C ASP A 78 27.68 6.36 -7.91
N LYS A 79 27.10 5.96 -6.78
CA LYS A 79 26.20 4.81 -6.69
C LYS A 79 24.90 5.09 -7.42
N LYS A 80 24.34 4.06 -8.05
CA LYS A 80 22.97 4.13 -8.55
C LYS A 80 22.01 4.34 -7.40
N SER A 81 21.01 5.18 -7.63
CA SER A 81 19.99 5.50 -6.64
C SER A 81 18.61 5.56 -7.24
N ILE A 82 17.62 5.26 -6.41
CA ILE A 82 16.20 5.34 -6.73
C ILE A 82 15.56 6.22 -5.68
N CYS A 83 15.10 7.39 -6.08
CA CYS A 83 14.31 8.26 -5.23
C CYS A 83 12.86 7.79 -5.33
N VAL A 84 12.33 7.32 -4.22
CA VAL A 84 10.92 6.98 -4.08
C VAL A 84 10.24 8.09 -3.32
N ASP A 85 9.00 8.37 -3.71
CA ASP A 85 8.12 9.31 -3.02
C ASP A 85 8.81 10.63 -2.60
N GLY A 86 9.15 11.45 -3.57
CA GLY A 86 9.90 12.69 -3.33
C GLY A 86 10.85 13.00 -4.46
N LEU A 87 11.51 14.15 -4.35
CA LEU A 87 12.43 14.66 -5.37
C LEU A 87 13.79 14.95 -4.75
N VAL A 88 14.74 14.05 -5.00
CA VAL A 88 16.14 14.20 -4.58
C VAL A 88 17.02 14.45 -5.81
N PRO A 89 17.61 15.65 -5.97
CA PRO A 89 18.57 15.91 -7.02
C PRO A 89 19.78 14.97 -6.94
N GLY A 90 20.26 14.51 -8.09
CA GLY A 90 21.34 13.52 -8.19
C GLY A 90 20.88 12.06 -8.15
N THR A 91 19.57 11.80 -8.00
CA THR A 91 19.04 10.44 -8.13
C THR A 91 19.15 9.89 -9.55
N SER A 92 19.37 8.58 -9.70
CA SER A 92 19.46 7.93 -11.02
C SER A 92 18.09 7.55 -11.61
N LEU A 93 17.08 7.35 -10.76
CA LEU A 93 15.69 7.04 -11.12
C LEU A 93 14.75 7.70 -10.11
N GLN A 94 13.59 8.13 -10.58
CA GLN A 94 12.50 8.64 -9.77
C GLN A 94 11.31 7.69 -9.87
N LEU A 95 10.69 7.37 -8.73
CA LEU A 95 9.48 6.57 -8.60
C LEU A 95 8.56 7.31 -7.61
N THR A 96 7.89 8.35 -8.09
CA THR A 96 7.09 9.25 -7.23
C THR A 96 5.93 9.87 -8.00
N HIS A 97 4.84 10.15 -7.28
CA HIS A 97 3.69 10.90 -7.82
C HIS A 97 3.90 12.44 -7.80
N TRP A 98 4.95 12.94 -7.12
CA TRP A 98 5.17 14.36 -6.88
C TRP A 98 5.19 15.19 -8.17
N ASN A 99 4.62 16.39 -8.16
CA ASN A 99 4.55 17.21 -9.37
C ASN A 99 5.95 17.53 -9.94
N GLY A 100 6.10 17.46 -11.26
CA GLY A 100 7.37 17.73 -11.94
C GLY A 100 8.36 16.57 -11.94
N ASN A 101 7.96 15.37 -11.49
CA ASN A 101 8.84 14.20 -11.50
C ASN A 101 9.07 13.60 -12.90
N GLU A 102 10.16 12.84 -13.02
CA GLU A 102 10.60 12.14 -14.23
C GLU A 102 10.37 10.61 -14.17
N THR A 103 9.40 10.16 -13.35
CA THR A 103 9.03 8.74 -13.28
C THR A 103 8.68 8.20 -14.66
N PRO A 104 9.28 7.07 -15.11
CA PRO A 104 8.96 6.46 -16.39
C PRO A 104 7.46 6.18 -16.55
N LYS A 105 6.94 6.40 -17.77
CA LYS A 105 5.49 6.36 -18.05
C LYS A 105 4.86 5.01 -17.70
N GLU A 106 5.60 3.92 -17.91
CA GLU A 106 5.19 2.56 -17.59
C GLU A 106 4.94 2.32 -16.09
N TYR A 107 5.55 3.12 -15.21
CA TYR A 107 5.41 2.99 -13.76
C TYR A 107 4.45 4.00 -13.14
N LYS A 108 4.07 5.07 -13.86
CA LYS A 108 3.18 6.12 -13.35
C LYS A 108 1.87 5.56 -12.75
N ALA A 109 1.50 6.09 -11.60
CA ALA A 109 0.26 5.85 -10.88
C ALA A 109 -0.06 7.07 -10.00
N ASP A 110 -1.19 7.05 -9.30
CA ASP A 110 -1.64 8.16 -8.47
C ASP A 110 -0.89 8.22 -7.13
N LEU A 111 -0.41 7.08 -6.61
CA LEU A 111 0.41 6.96 -5.40
C LEU A 111 1.85 6.55 -5.72
N SER A 112 2.83 7.03 -4.97
CA SER A 112 4.21 6.57 -5.07
C SER A 112 4.34 5.09 -4.69
N THR A 113 3.56 4.61 -3.73
CA THR A 113 3.48 3.18 -3.37
C THR A 113 3.07 2.32 -4.57
N ASP A 114 2.04 2.74 -5.32
CA ASP A 114 1.62 2.05 -6.54
C ASP A 114 2.71 2.09 -7.63
N ILE A 115 3.39 3.23 -7.78
CA ILE A 115 4.50 3.38 -8.74
C ILE A 115 5.61 2.38 -8.41
N VAL A 116 5.99 2.28 -7.13
CA VAL A 116 7.03 1.35 -6.67
C VAL A 116 6.59 -0.11 -6.85
N LEU A 117 5.34 -0.46 -6.53
CA LEU A 117 4.81 -1.81 -6.76
C LEU A 117 4.87 -2.19 -8.24
N LYS A 118 4.45 -1.30 -9.15
CA LYS A 118 4.56 -1.52 -10.61
C LYS A 118 6.00 -1.75 -11.04
N PHE A 119 6.93 -0.96 -10.52
CA PHE A 119 8.35 -1.14 -10.76
C PHE A 119 8.85 -2.50 -10.27
N ILE A 120 8.48 -2.91 -9.05
CA ILE A 120 8.86 -4.22 -8.52
C ILE A 120 8.26 -5.35 -9.38
N HIS A 121 6.98 -5.31 -9.74
CA HIS A 121 6.37 -6.32 -10.61
C HIS A 121 7.08 -6.47 -11.96
N ALA A 122 7.55 -5.37 -12.54
CA ALA A 122 8.28 -5.39 -13.81
C ALA A 122 9.70 -5.95 -13.69
N GLU A 123 10.35 -5.74 -12.54
CA GLU A 123 11.79 -5.92 -12.38
C GLU A 123 12.17 -7.10 -11.44
N LEU A 124 11.21 -7.64 -10.69
CA LEU A 124 11.42 -8.74 -9.75
C LEU A 124 11.82 -10.03 -10.50
N GLY A 125 12.85 -10.71 -10.00
CA GLY A 125 13.34 -11.97 -10.57
C GLY A 125 14.22 -11.83 -11.82
N SER A 126 14.47 -10.61 -12.30
CA SER A 126 15.46 -10.37 -13.36
C SER A 126 16.88 -10.37 -12.78
N GLU A 127 17.67 -11.43 -13.05
CA GLU A 127 19.10 -11.48 -12.69
C GLU A 127 19.92 -10.34 -13.32
N LYS A 128 19.38 -9.67 -14.35
CA LYS A 128 20.00 -8.52 -15.03
C LYS A 128 19.49 -7.18 -14.54
N ASN A 129 18.64 -7.15 -13.51
CA ASN A 129 18.12 -5.89 -12.98
C ASN A 129 19.29 -5.08 -12.41
N LYS A 130 19.58 -3.97 -13.08
CA LYS A 130 20.69 -3.07 -12.78
C LYS A 130 20.46 -2.24 -11.51
N TRP A 131 19.32 -2.41 -10.85
CA TRP A 131 18.85 -1.69 -9.66
C TRP A 131 18.85 -2.54 -8.39
N ASN A 132 19.39 -3.76 -8.44
CA ASN A 132 19.39 -4.68 -7.30
C ASN A 132 20.23 -4.20 -6.11
N ASP A 133 21.21 -3.33 -6.36
CA ASP A 133 22.16 -2.77 -5.39
C ASP A 133 22.02 -1.23 -5.25
N ALA A 134 20.92 -0.67 -5.76
CA ALA A 134 20.70 0.78 -5.72
C ALA A 134 20.42 1.27 -4.30
N VAL A 135 20.86 2.50 -4.00
CA VAL A 135 20.49 3.22 -2.79
C VAL A 135 19.08 3.81 -2.97
N VAL A 136 18.16 3.43 -2.11
CA VAL A 136 16.81 3.99 -2.04
C VAL A 136 16.87 5.30 -1.29
N LEU A 137 16.28 6.34 -1.85
CA LEU A 137 16.26 7.69 -1.31
C LEU A 137 14.82 8.15 -1.08
N ASN A 138 14.62 8.94 -0.03
CA ASN A 138 13.44 9.78 0.18
C ASN A 138 13.90 11.06 0.93
N ASN A 139 13.18 12.17 0.76
CA ASN A 139 13.48 13.47 1.35
C ASN A 139 12.46 13.98 2.38
N HIS A 140 11.38 13.24 2.61
CA HIS A 140 10.39 13.53 3.64
C HIS A 140 9.78 12.23 4.17
N PHE A 141 9.01 12.34 5.27
CA PHE A 141 8.28 11.21 5.83
C PHE A 141 6.77 11.45 5.74
N ASP A 142 6.08 10.46 5.19
CA ASP A 142 4.65 10.20 5.33
C ASP A 142 4.40 8.69 5.12
N THR A 143 3.13 8.28 5.10
CA THR A 143 2.74 6.88 4.91
C THR A 143 3.10 6.38 3.50
N ASP A 144 2.91 7.17 2.44
CA ASP A 144 3.22 6.76 1.07
C ASP A 144 4.74 6.54 0.88
N GLY A 145 5.56 7.44 1.45
CA GLY A 145 7.01 7.36 1.47
C GLY A 145 7.56 6.22 2.30
N LEU A 146 7.02 5.98 3.50
CA LEU A 146 7.41 4.85 4.34
C LEU A 146 7.20 3.52 3.62
N LEU A 147 6.02 3.33 3.03
CA LEU A 147 5.66 2.09 2.36
C LEU A 147 6.45 1.91 1.07
N SER A 148 6.63 2.98 0.30
CA SER A 148 7.48 3.00 -0.90
C SER A 148 8.92 2.56 -0.60
N VAL A 149 9.53 3.09 0.46
CA VAL A 149 10.88 2.68 0.89
C VAL A 149 10.87 1.22 1.34
N TRP A 150 9.89 0.82 2.15
CA TRP A 150 9.84 -0.55 2.68
C TRP A 150 9.67 -1.60 1.58
N ILE A 151 8.86 -1.33 0.55
CA ILE A 151 8.70 -2.21 -0.63
C ILE A 151 10.03 -2.38 -1.37
N MET A 152 10.78 -1.30 -1.55
CA MET A 152 12.08 -1.37 -2.23
C MET A 152 13.10 -2.22 -1.44
N LEU A 153 13.06 -2.17 -0.12
CA LEU A 153 13.94 -2.97 0.74
C LEU A 153 13.46 -4.42 0.89
N ASN A 154 12.15 -4.69 0.81
CA ASN A 154 11.54 -5.99 1.07
C ASN A 154 10.59 -6.46 -0.05
N PRO A 155 11.03 -6.51 -1.32
CA PRO A 155 10.13 -6.64 -2.45
C PRO A 155 9.38 -7.98 -2.51
N GLU A 156 9.99 -9.08 -2.05
CA GLU A 156 9.30 -10.37 -1.98
C GLU A 156 8.21 -10.42 -0.89
N ALA A 157 8.47 -9.78 0.26
CA ALA A 157 7.49 -9.70 1.34
C ALA A 157 6.33 -8.77 0.98
N ALA A 158 6.63 -7.65 0.30
CA ALA A 158 5.67 -6.66 -0.14
C ALA A 158 4.52 -7.24 -0.98
N MET A 159 4.78 -8.25 -1.81
CA MET A 159 3.74 -8.88 -2.66
C MET A 159 2.57 -9.48 -1.86
N LYS A 160 2.77 -9.77 -0.57
CA LYS A 160 1.71 -10.31 0.30
C LYS A 160 0.73 -9.23 0.79
N TYR A 161 1.17 -7.98 0.84
CA TYR A 161 0.47 -6.89 1.53
C TYR A 161 0.14 -5.72 0.60
N GLU A 162 0.25 -5.90 -0.73
CA GLU A 162 0.07 -4.83 -1.72
C GLU A 162 -1.19 -4.01 -1.47
N ARG A 163 -2.34 -4.68 -1.30
CA ARG A 163 -3.60 -4.00 -1.06
C ARG A 163 -3.61 -3.18 0.23
N ARG A 164 -3.07 -3.72 1.32
CA ARG A 164 -3.00 -3.01 2.62
C ARG A 164 -2.12 -1.77 2.51
N MET A 165 -1.00 -1.86 1.80
CA MET A 165 -0.09 -0.73 1.60
C MET A 165 -0.73 0.35 0.73
N VAL A 166 -1.38 -0.02 -0.38
CA VAL A 166 -2.06 0.94 -1.26
C VAL A 166 -3.23 1.63 -0.55
N ASP A 167 -4.05 0.89 0.20
CA ASP A 167 -5.16 1.48 0.96
C ASP A 167 -4.64 2.44 2.05
N ALA A 168 -3.49 2.15 2.68
CA ALA A 168 -2.88 3.03 3.68
C ALA A 168 -2.27 4.30 3.07
N ALA A 169 -1.55 4.17 1.95
CA ALA A 169 -1.01 5.32 1.22
C ALA A 169 -2.14 6.25 0.72
N ALA A 170 -3.23 5.68 0.18
CA ALA A 170 -4.41 6.45 -0.24
C ALA A 170 -5.06 7.20 0.94
N ALA A 171 -5.16 6.55 2.11
CA ALA A 171 -5.72 7.17 3.30
C ALA A 171 -4.92 8.40 3.75
N GLY A 172 -3.58 8.33 3.70
CA GLY A 172 -2.69 9.44 4.06
C GLY A 172 -2.64 10.57 3.03
N ASP A 173 -2.45 10.26 1.74
CA ASP A 173 -2.21 11.29 0.70
C ASP A 173 -3.48 11.97 0.19
N PHE A 174 -4.60 11.25 0.20
CA PHE A 174 -5.85 11.73 -0.40
C PHE A 174 -6.97 11.92 0.61
N ASP A 175 -6.70 11.74 1.90
CA ASP A 175 -7.72 11.69 2.95
C ASP A 175 -8.88 10.76 2.53
N GLU A 176 -8.58 9.63 1.87
CA GLU A 176 -9.59 8.70 1.38
C GLU A 176 -10.10 7.80 2.50
N TRP A 177 -11.27 8.14 3.03
CA TRP A 177 -11.94 7.35 4.06
C TRP A 177 -12.88 6.35 3.38
N GLY A 178 -12.68 5.05 3.65
CA GLY A 178 -13.65 4.02 3.26
C GLY A 178 -13.28 3.15 2.05
N LEU A 179 -12.05 3.22 1.53
CA LEU A 179 -11.54 2.10 0.70
C LEU A 179 -11.45 0.81 1.52
N SER A 180 -11.05 0.94 2.79
CA SER A 180 -11.07 -0.10 3.82
C SER A 180 -10.87 0.52 5.21
N ASP A 181 -11.28 -0.19 6.26
CA ASP A 181 -11.04 0.24 7.64
C ASP A 181 -9.53 0.17 7.99
N TRP A 182 -8.82 -0.86 7.50
CA TRP A 182 -7.39 -1.03 7.79
C TRP A 182 -6.51 0.05 7.15
N GLY A 183 -6.91 0.61 5.99
CA GLY A 183 -6.13 1.68 5.34
C GLY A 183 -5.96 2.89 6.26
N LEU A 184 -7.07 3.40 6.80
CA LEU A 184 -7.05 4.50 7.76
C LEU A 184 -6.35 4.13 9.07
N GLN A 185 -6.58 2.91 9.59
CA GLN A 185 -5.90 2.47 10.82
C GLN A 185 -4.38 2.40 10.65
N LEU A 186 -3.89 1.94 9.49
CA LEU A 186 -2.47 1.87 9.17
C LEU A 186 -1.86 3.26 9.08
N ASP A 187 -2.50 4.17 8.34
CA ASP A 187 -2.04 5.55 8.23
C ASP A 187 -1.97 6.24 9.60
N LEU A 188 -3.03 6.15 10.40
CA LEU A 188 -3.06 6.67 11.77
C LEU A 188 -1.94 6.07 12.64
N ALA A 189 -1.74 4.75 12.56
CA ALA A 189 -0.69 4.07 13.32
C ALA A 189 0.72 4.56 12.95
N PHE A 190 1.03 4.68 11.65
CA PHE A 190 2.32 5.17 11.19
C PHE A 190 2.52 6.64 11.56
N SER A 191 1.52 7.48 11.30
CA SER A 191 1.53 8.90 11.64
C SER A 191 1.72 9.14 13.14
N LYS A 192 1.00 8.39 14.00
CA LYS A 192 1.17 8.45 15.45
C LYS A 192 2.58 8.09 15.88
N LEU A 193 3.12 6.98 15.39
CA LEU A 193 4.47 6.52 15.74
C LEU A 193 5.57 7.46 15.25
N ALA A 194 5.38 8.07 14.07
CA ALA A 194 6.28 9.05 13.49
C ALA A 194 6.25 10.37 14.25
N SER A 195 5.08 10.83 14.70
CA SER A 195 4.92 12.07 15.50
C SER A 195 5.72 12.07 16.81
N GLN A 196 6.08 10.89 17.30
CA GLN A 196 6.90 10.70 18.51
C GLN A 196 8.42 10.81 18.24
N CYS A 197 8.82 11.07 17.00
CA CYS A 197 10.21 11.17 16.58
C CYS A 197 10.61 12.63 16.34
N ASP A 198 11.90 12.92 16.52
CA ASP A 198 12.51 14.21 16.20
C ASP A 198 12.85 14.28 14.71
N GLY A 199 11.80 14.31 13.88
CA GLY A 199 11.85 14.46 12.44
C GLY A 199 11.95 13.17 11.63
N ASP A 200 11.81 13.34 10.32
CA ASP A 200 11.57 12.30 9.31
C ASP A 200 12.62 11.19 9.31
N LYS A 201 13.90 11.56 9.42
CA LYS A 201 15.00 10.59 9.46
C LYS A 201 14.83 9.60 10.61
N GLN A 202 14.53 10.10 11.81
CA GLN A 202 14.34 9.24 12.98
C GLN A 202 13.05 8.43 12.85
N ALA A 203 12.00 8.99 12.23
CA ALA A 203 10.78 8.24 11.93
C ALA A 203 11.07 7.03 11.04
N TYR A 204 11.80 7.18 9.93
CA TYR A 204 12.22 6.03 9.10
C TYR A 204 13.05 5.00 9.88
N GLU A 205 14.06 5.44 10.63
CA GLU A 205 14.92 4.55 11.42
C GLU A 205 14.11 3.72 12.43
N LYS A 206 13.09 4.31 13.05
CA LYS A 206 12.21 3.66 14.00
C LYS A 206 11.18 2.74 13.33
N LEU A 207 10.53 3.20 12.25
CA LEU A 207 9.35 2.53 11.69
C LEU A 207 9.69 1.45 10.67
N LEU A 208 10.74 1.58 9.86
CA LEU A 208 11.07 0.60 8.81
C LEU A 208 11.17 -0.85 9.33
N PRO A 209 11.77 -1.14 10.50
CA PRO A 209 11.80 -2.49 11.07
C PRO A 209 10.44 -3.02 11.53
N MET A 210 9.45 -2.14 11.73
CA MET A 210 8.13 -2.46 12.30
C MET A 210 7.03 -2.55 11.25
N VAL A 211 7.27 -2.09 10.01
CA VAL A 211 6.25 -2.01 8.96
C VAL A 211 5.51 -3.33 8.76
N GLU A 212 6.22 -4.46 8.62
CA GLU A 212 5.55 -5.76 8.39
C GLU A 212 4.66 -6.17 9.57
N ASP A 213 5.12 -5.99 10.82
CA ASP A 213 4.33 -6.29 12.01
C ASP A 213 3.04 -5.47 12.04
N ILE A 214 3.14 -4.17 11.76
CA ILE A 214 2.00 -3.26 11.74
C ILE A 214 1.06 -3.63 10.58
N LEU A 215 1.58 -3.89 9.37
CA LEU A 215 0.79 -4.33 8.21
C LEU A 215 -0.02 -5.59 8.50
N VAL A 216 0.51 -6.53 9.29
CA VAL A 216 -0.18 -7.77 9.64
C VAL A 216 -1.17 -7.57 10.77
N ASN A 217 -0.77 -6.86 11.82
CA ASN A 217 -1.47 -6.88 13.10
C ASN A 217 -2.26 -5.60 13.42
N VAL A 218 -2.34 -4.60 12.53
CA VAL A 218 -2.98 -3.30 12.82
C VAL A 218 -4.37 -3.41 13.47
N ASP A 219 -5.16 -4.40 13.06
CA ASP A 219 -6.52 -4.66 13.56
C ASP A 219 -6.53 -4.91 15.08
N ASP A 220 -5.46 -5.51 15.61
CA ASP A 220 -5.27 -5.83 17.04
C ASP A 220 -4.49 -4.74 17.82
N ARG A 221 -4.07 -3.67 17.14
CA ARG A 221 -3.22 -2.59 17.70
C ARG A 221 -4.00 -1.30 17.92
N GLU A 222 -5.16 -1.40 18.57
CA GLU A 222 -6.05 -0.26 18.82
C GLU A 222 -5.34 0.91 19.51
N GLU A 223 -4.30 0.67 20.31
CA GLU A 223 -3.53 1.74 20.96
C GLU A 223 -2.84 2.69 19.97
N LEU A 224 -2.65 2.26 18.73
CA LEU A 224 -1.98 3.03 17.69
C LEU A 224 -2.91 3.93 16.87
N TRP A 225 -4.22 3.67 16.85
CA TRP A 225 -5.13 4.37 15.92
C TRP A 225 -6.50 4.72 16.50
N LYS A 226 -6.96 4.05 17.56
CA LYS A 226 -8.35 4.19 18.02
C LYS A 226 -8.65 5.56 18.59
N GLU A 227 -7.72 6.11 19.38
CA GLU A 227 -7.89 7.42 20.00
C GLU A 227 -8.05 8.52 18.94
N GLU A 228 -7.16 8.56 17.96
CA GLU A 228 -7.19 9.50 16.85
C GLU A 228 -8.45 9.32 15.98
N LEU A 229 -8.86 8.09 15.71
CA LEU A 229 -10.10 7.80 14.97
C LEU A 229 -11.37 8.24 15.74
N ASP A 230 -11.41 8.02 17.05
CA ASP A 230 -12.52 8.47 17.89
C ASP A 230 -12.60 10.01 17.95
N GLU A 231 -11.46 10.70 17.93
CA GLU A 231 -11.42 12.16 17.84
C GLU A 231 -11.94 12.67 16.49
N MET A 232 -11.54 12.02 15.41
CA MET A 232 -12.04 12.27 14.06
C MET A 232 -13.57 12.14 13.98
N TYR A 233 -14.15 11.08 14.54
CA TYR A 233 -15.61 10.91 14.57
C TYR A 233 -16.31 11.99 15.40
N LYS A 234 -15.75 12.41 16.53
CA LYS A 234 -16.33 13.52 17.32
C LYS A 234 -16.36 14.82 16.51
N ILE A 235 -15.30 15.12 15.77
CA ILE A 235 -15.24 16.32 14.92
C ILE A 235 -16.29 16.21 13.81
N PHE A 236 -16.40 15.05 13.15
CA PHE A 236 -17.40 14.81 12.12
C PHE A 236 -18.82 15.01 12.64
N ASP A 237 -19.16 14.42 13.78
CA ASP A 237 -20.46 14.60 14.43
C ASP A 237 -20.74 16.08 14.76
N MET A 238 -19.74 16.82 15.23
CA MET A 238 -19.88 18.25 15.49
C MET A 238 -20.15 19.08 14.23
N VAL A 239 -19.53 18.72 13.10
CA VAL A 239 -19.77 19.35 11.79
C VAL A 239 -21.18 19.03 11.30
N CYS A 240 -21.61 17.77 11.38
CA CYS A 240 -22.92 17.34 10.91
C CYS A 240 -24.08 17.86 11.77
N ASP A 241 -23.84 18.12 13.05
CA ASP A 241 -24.84 18.66 13.98
C ASP A 241 -24.92 20.20 13.98
N ASP A 242 -24.23 20.90 13.07
CA ASP A 242 -24.10 22.37 13.05
C ASP A 242 -23.62 22.97 14.40
N LYS A 243 -22.85 22.20 15.17
CA LYS A 243 -22.35 22.61 16.51
C LYS A 243 -21.05 23.41 16.45
N ILE A 244 -20.50 23.62 15.25
CA ILE A 244 -19.34 24.46 15.01
C ILE A 244 -19.85 25.77 14.38
N VAL A 245 -19.87 26.86 15.19
CA VAL A 245 -20.13 28.24 14.74
C VAL A 245 -18.84 29.02 14.71
#